data_AF-A0A7X3ZK42-F1
#
_entry.id   AF-A0A7X3ZK42-F1
#
_cell.length_a   1.000
_cell.length_b   1.000
_cell.length_c   1.000
_cell.angle_alpha   90.00
_cell.angle_beta   90.00
_cell.angle_gamma   90.00
#
_symmetry.space_group_name_H-M   'P 1'
#
loop_
_entity.id
_entity.type
_entity.pdbx_description
1 polymer ?
#
loop_
_entity_poly.entity_id
_entity_poly.type
_entity_poly.pdbx_seq_one_letter_code
_entity_poly.pdbx_strand_id
1 'polypeptide(L)'
;MSNGTTQRNTRWVQALDRILQVLNLDEDHPIRILKIEDGREVIVVQPNAFTVSRIYASGRPDGARPHGLDSYYDYYLGILEKYEEENGSKDGFELAEEEWDTLFEESFHRYTRYLLFAGIKRWHDVCRDTDTNLSVTNLAREFAPSEIAWRSYQYKG
;
A
#
# COMPACT_ATOMS: atom_id res chain seq x y z
N MET A 1 -16.22 -38.29 -7.87
CA MET A 1 -15.14 -37.28 -7.89
C MET A 1 -15.37 -36.07 -6.95
N SER A 2 -16.42 -36.05 -6.11
CA SER A 2 -16.75 -34.92 -5.21
C SER A 2 -15.97 -34.92 -3.88
N ASN A 3 -15.63 -36.08 -3.34
CA ASN A 3 -15.13 -36.22 -1.96
C ASN A 3 -13.73 -35.58 -1.73
N GLY A 4 -12.85 -35.62 -2.73
CA GLY A 4 -11.49 -35.07 -2.62
C GLY A 4 -11.45 -33.54 -2.58
N THR A 5 -12.33 -32.87 -3.34
CA THR A 5 -12.43 -31.40 -3.35
C THR A 5 -12.97 -30.90 -2.02
N THR A 6 -14.02 -31.52 -1.49
CA THR A 6 -14.59 -31.16 -0.18
C THR A 6 -13.55 -31.31 0.93
N GLN A 7 -12.82 -32.43 0.96
CA GLN A 7 -11.79 -32.65 1.97
C GLN A 7 -10.66 -31.61 1.91
N ARG A 8 -10.25 -31.21 0.70
CA ARG A 8 -9.26 -30.14 0.51
C ARG A 8 -9.78 -28.80 1.01
N ASN A 9 -11.01 -28.43 0.67
CA ASN A 9 -11.61 -27.17 1.09
C ASN A 9 -11.74 -27.10 2.62
N THR A 10 -12.16 -28.19 3.28
CA THR A 10 -12.20 -28.28 4.75
C THR A 10 -10.83 -28.02 5.38
N ARG A 11 -9.76 -28.59 4.81
CA ARG A 11 -8.39 -28.38 5.33
C ARG A 11 -7.95 -26.92 5.25
N TRP A 12 -8.31 -26.21 4.17
CA TRP A 12 -7.98 -24.80 4.00
C TRP A 12 -8.71 -23.90 5.00
N VAL A 13 -10.02 -24.11 5.17
CA VAL A 13 -10.82 -23.36 6.16
C VAL A 13 -10.28 -23.60 7.57
N GLN A 14 -10.04 -24.85 7.96
CA GLN A 14 -9.48 -25.16 9.27
C GLN A 14 -8.07 -24.59 9.49
N ALA A 15 -7.27 -24.44 8.43
CA ALA A 15 -5.97 -23.79 8.54
C ALA A 15 -6.11 -22.29 8.80
N LEU A 16 -7.03 -21.62 8.11
CA LEU A 16 -7.36 -20.22 8.35
C LEU A 16 -7.91 -20.02 9.77
N ASP A 17 -8.85 -20.86 10.22
CA ASP A 17 -9.43 -20.79 11.57
C ASP A 17 -8.34 -20.87 12.66
N ARG A 18 -7.37 -21.79 12.49
CA ARG A 18 -6.23 -21.89 13.42
C ARG A 18 -5.37 -20.63 13.41
N ILE A 19 -5.12 -20.04 12.25
CA ILE A 19 -4.34 -18.79 12.15
C ILE A 19 -5.07 -17.66 12.87
N LEU A 20 -6.37 -17.50 12.63
CA LEU A 20 -7.20 -16.46 13.26
C LEU A 20 -7.25 -16.66 14.79
N GLN A 21 -7.35 -17.91 15.26
CA GLN A 21 -7.30 -18.22 16.68
C GLN A 21 -5.94 -17.85 17.31
N VAL A 22 -4.83 -18.10 16.62
CA VAL A 22 -3.48 -17.73 17.11
C VAL A 22 -3.30 -16.21 17.17
N LEU A 23 -3.85 -15.47 16.19
CA LEU A 23 -3.84 -14.01 16.22
C LEU A 23 -4.67 -13.45 17.38
N ASN A 24 -5.70 -14.19 17.81
CA ASN A 24 -6.58 -13.87 18.94
C ASN A 24 -7.12 -12.43 18.85
N LEU A 25 -7.61 -12.04 17.67
CA LEU A 25 -8.20 -10.73 17.42
C LEU A 25 -9.65 -10.70 17.93
N ASP A 26 -10.05 -9.60 18.54
CA ASP A 26 -11.41 -9.35 19.03
C ASP A 26 -11.73 -7.85 19.00
N GLU A 27 -12.94 -7.46 19.41
CA GLU A 27 -13.39 -6.06 19.40
C GLU A 27 -12.54 -5.14 20.30
N ASP A 28 -12.00 -5.69 21.40
CA ASP A 28 -11.16 -4.95 22.34
C ASP A 28 -9.70 -4.85 21.86
N HIS A 29 -9.24 -5.85 21.10
CA HIS A 29 -7.88 -5.96 20.58
C HIS A 29 -7.85 -6.27 19.09
N PRO A 30 -8.39 -5.38 18.23
CA PRO A 30 -8.56 -5.65 16.80
C PRO A 30 -7.26 -5.58 16.00
N ILE A 31 -6.11 -5.37 16.65
CA ILE A 31 -4.82 -5.14 15.98
C ILE A 31 -3.75 -6.05 16.56
N ARG A 32 -2.96 -6.66 15.69
CA ARG A 32 -1.70 -7.35 16.02
C ARG A 32 -0.58 -6.81 15.14
N ILE A 33 0.57 -6.57 15.75
CA ILE A 33 1.80 -6.16 15.07
C ILE A 33 2.77 -7.34 15.16
N LEU A 34 3.22 -7.82 14.00
CA LEU A 34 4.05 -9.01 13.86
C LEU A 34 5.32 -8.67 13.09
N LYS A 35 6.43 -9.35 13.38
CA LYS A 35 7.62 -9.33 12.53
C LYS A 35 7.72 -10.64 11.76
N ILE A 36 8.05 -10.55 10.48
CA ILE A 36 8.24 -11.73 9.62
C ILE A 36 9.73 -12.00 9.38
N GLU A 37 10.04 -13.10 8.68
CA GLU A 37 11.40 -13.61 8.48
C GLU A 37 12.37 -12.59 7.88
N ASP A 38 11.89 -11.73 6.97
CA ASP A 38 12.70 -10.67 6.35
C ASP A 38 12.89 -9.42 7.25
N GLY A 39 12.43 -9.48 8.50
CA GLY A 39 12.53 -8.41 9.48
C GLY A 39 11.48 -7.31 9.34
N ARG A 40 10.67 -7.30 8.27
CA ARG A 40 9.60 -6.31 8.10
C ARG A 40 8.49 -6.56 9.11
N GLU A 41 7.84 -5.47 9.46
CA GLU A 41 6.69 -5.50 10.34
C GLU A 41 5.39 -5.53 9.53
N VAL A 42 4.47 -6.36 9.99
CA VAL A 42 3.16 -6.61 9.39
C VAL A 42 2.10 -6.37 10.45
N ILE A 43 1.13 -5.52 10.14
CA ILE A 43 -0.03 -5.23 10.96
C ILE A 43 -1.20 -6.06 10.45
N VAL A 44 -1.78 -6.85 11.33
CA VAL A 44 -3.04 -7.54 11.08
C VAL A 44 -4.14 -6.81 11.83
N VAL A 45 -5.18 -6.42 11.12
CA VAL A 45 -6.31 -5.67 11.67
C VAL A 45 -7.62 -6.38 11.38
N GLN A 46 -8.51 -6.45 12.37
CA GLN A 46 -9.86 -6.95 12.26
C GLN A 46 -10.85 -5.80 12.51
N PRO A 47 -11.26 -5.03 11.48
CA PRO A 47 -12.20 -3.92 11.67
C PRO A 47 -13.63 -4.40 12.02
N ASN A 48 -13.98 -5.65 11.71
CA ASN A 48 -15.26 -6.26 12.04
C ASN A 48 -15.15 -7.80 12.01
N ALA A 49 -16.21 -8.51 12.42
CA ALA A 49 -16.24 -9.97 12.52
C ALA A 49 -15.90 -10.74 11.24
N PHE A 50 -16.08 -10.13 10.05
CA PHE A 50 -15.95 -10.81 8.75
C PHE A 50 -14.72 -10.38 7.96
N THR A 51 -13.98 -9.38 8.44
CA THR A 51 -12.87 -8.78 7.71
C THR A 51 -11.61 -8.84 8.55
N VAL A 52 -10.56 -9.43 7.98
CA VAL A 52 -9.20 -9.38 8.51
C VAL A 52 -8.30 -8.91 7.38
N SER A 53 -7.52 -7.86 7.63
CA SER A 53 -6.61 -7.27 6.65
C SER A 53 -5.17 -7.38 7.16
N ARG A 54 -4.24 -7.59 6.23
CA ARG A 54 -2.81 -7.68 6.50
C ARG A 54 -2.08 -6.58 5.73
N ILE A 55 -1.41 -5.70 6.46
CA ILE A 55 -0.78 -4.50 5.93
C ILE A 55 0.68 -4.45 6.38
N TYR A 56 1.62 -4.28 5.45
CA TYR A 56 3.02 -4.03 5.82
C TYR A 56 3.18 -2.64 6.42
N ALA A 57 4.01 -2.51 7.45
CA ALA A 57 4.23 -1.23 8.13
C ALA A 57 5.19 -0.29 7.38
N SER A 58 5.97 -0.79 6.43
CA SER A 58 6.92 -0.01 5.61
C SER A 58 6.84 -0.44 4.15
N GLY A 59 7.39 0.39 3.24
CA GLY A 59 7.25 0.20 1.79
C GLY A 59 5.79 0.25 1.34
N ARG A 60 5.43 -0.48 0.28
CA ARG A 60 4.03 -0.60 -0.15
C ARG A 60 3.18 -1.34 0.88
N PRO A 61 1.97 -0.86 1.20
CA PRO A 61 1.08 -1.49 2.20
C PRO A 61 0.71 -2.96 1.91
N ASP A 62 0.60 -3.35 0.63
CA ASP A 62 0.37 -4.72 0.19
C ASP A 62 1.62 -5.63 0.29
N GLY A 63 2.79 -5.02 0.45
CA GLY A 63 4.10 -5.68 0.52
C GLY A 63 4.78 -5.96 -0.81
N ALA A 64 4.17 -5.55 -1.91
CA ALA A 64 4.77 -5.68 -3.23
C ALA A 64 6.02 -4.79 -3.36
N ARG A 65 6.94 -5.20 -4.23
CA ARG A 65 8.15 -4.42 -4.57
C ARG A 65 8.21 -4.17 -6.07
N PRO A 66 7.47 -3.19 -6.61
CA PRO A 66 7.40 -2.93 -8.04
C PRO A 66 8.79 -2.61 -8.58
N HIS A 67 9.21 -3.33 -9.63
CA HIS A 67 10.55 -3.19 -10.20
C HIS A 67 11.70 -3.32 -9.17
N GLY A 68 11.47 -4.05 -8.07
CA GLY A 68 12.44 -4.21 -6.98
C GLY A 68 12.52 -3.05 -5.99
N LEU A 69 11.71 -2.01 -6.16
CA LEU A 69 11.64 -0.84 -5.30
C LEU A 69 10.47 -0.94 -4.30
N ASP A 70 10.48 -0.07 -3.29
CA ASP A 70 9.49 -0.10 -2.20
C ASP A 70 8.25 0.76 -2.50
N SER A 71 8.19 1.40 -3.67
CA SER A 71 7.08 2.24 -4.16
C SER A 71 7.16 2.42 -5.68
N TYR A 72 6.01 2.63 -6.35
CA TYR A 72 5.98 3.17 -7.71
C TYR A 72 6.41 4.63 -7.77
N TYR A 73 6.24 5.40 -6.69
CA TYR A 73 6.75 6.77 -6.64
C TYR A 73 8.26 6.78 -6.85
N ASP A 74 9.00 5.93 -6.12
CA ASP A 74 10.45 5.80 -6.26
C ASP A 74 10.84 5.35 -7.69
N TYR A 75 10.04 4.45 -8.28
CA TYR A 75 10.26 3.98 -9.65
C TYR A 75 10.12 5.10 -10.68
N TYR A 76 9.00 5.83 -10.68
CA TYR A 76 8.77 6.90 -11.65
C TYR A 76 9.63 8.13 -11.38
N LEU A 77 10.03 8.38 -10.14
CA LEU A 77 11.02 9.40 -9.83
C LEU A 77 12.37 9.07 -10.48
N GLY A 78 12.81 7.81 -10.40
CA GLY A 78 14.03 7.38 -11.09
C GLY A 78 13.94 7.48 -12.62
N ILE A 79 12.76 7.25 -13.20
CA ILE A 79 12.53 7.48 -14.65
C ILE A 79 12.63 8.97 -14.98
N LEU A 80 12.03 9.84 -14.16
CA LEU A 80 12.10 11.29 -14.34
C LEU A 80 13.54 11.80 -14.23
N GLU A 81 14.29 11.36 -13.22
CA GLU A 81 15.71 11.72 -13.04
C GLU A 81 16.54 11.31 -14.26
N LYS A 82 16.35 10.07 -14.74
CA LYS A 82 17.03 9.60 -15.95
C LYS A 82 16.65 10.41 -17.19
N TYR A 83 15.39 10.76 -17.35
CA TYR A 83 14.94 11.62 -18.46
C TYR A 83 15.63 12.98 -18.42
N GLU A 84 15.72 13.59 -17.24
CA GLU A 84 16.40 14.88 -17.05
C GLU A 84 17.89 14.79 -17.35
N GLU A 85 18.56 13.71 -16.93
CA GLU A 85 19.97 13.46 -17.26
C GLU A 85 20.22 13.34 -18.78
N GLU A 86 19.31 12.67 -19.50
CA GLU A 86 19.43 12.42 -20.94
C GLU A 86 19.06 13.65 -21.79
N ASN A 87 18.10 14.48 -21.34
CA ASN A 87 17.57 15.62 -22.11
C ASN A 87 18.07 16.99 -21.63
N GLY A 88 18.67 17.06 -20.44
CA GLY A 88 19.14 18.30 -19.82
C GLY A 88 18.04 19.16 -19.18
N SER A 89 16.77 18.75 -19.27
CA SER A 89 15.64 19.32 -18.54
C SER A 89 14.53 18.27 -18.37
N LYS A 90 13.53 18.59 -17.55
CA LYS A 90 12.30 17.78 -17.36
C LYS A 90 11.21 18.10 -18.38
N ASP A 91 11.46 19.05 -19.30
CA ASP A 91 10.45 19.51 -20.26
C ASP A 91 10.10 18.38 -21.23
N GLY A 92 8.81 18.11 -21.40
CA GLY A 92 8.33 17.02 -22.26
C GLY A 92 8.32 15.64 -21.58
N PHE A 93 8.64 15.56 -20.29
CA PHE A 93 8.38 14.36 -19.50
C PHE A 93 6.88 14.18 -19.30
N GLU A 94 6.38 12.99 -19.63
CA GLU A 94 4.97 12.62 -19.49
C GLU A 94 4.87 11.15 -19.05
N LEU A 95 3.86 10.86 -18.24
CA LEU A 95 3.45 9.49 -17.92
C LEU A 95 2.10 9.21 -18.59
N ALA A 96 1.90 7.97 -19.02
CA ALA A 96 0.63 7.47 -19.52
C ALA A 96 -0.45 7.42 -18.42
N GLU A 97 -1.72 7.35 -18.80
CA GLU A 97 -2.84 7.32 -17.85
C GLU A 97 -2.75 6.11 -16.90
N GLU A 98 -2.36 4.94 -17.41
CA GLU A 98 -2.24 3.72 -16.61
C GLU A 98 -1.12 3.81 -15.56
N GLU A 99 -0.07 4.58 -15.85
CA GLU A 99 1.03 4.83 -14.93
C GLU A 99 0.59 5.75 -13.79
N TRP A 100 -0.21 6.76 -14.09
CA TRP A 100 -0.87 7.60 -13.08
C TRP A 100 -1.86 6.82 -12.23
N ASP A 101 -2.69 5.98 -12.83
CA ASP A 101 -3.64 5.14 -12.10
C ASP A 101 -2.91 4.22 -11.10
N THR A 102 -1.76 3.67 -11.50
CA THR A 102 -0.90 2.86 -10.64
C THR A 102 -0.36 3.66 -9.44
N LEU A 103 0.07 4.91 -9.65
CA LEU A 103 0.51 5.82 -8.59
C LEU A 103 -0.62 6.17 -7.62
N PHE A 104 -1.83 6.41 -8.13
CA PHE A 104 -2.99 6.76 -7.33
C PHE A 104 -3.56 5.58 -6.55
N GLU A 105 -3.53 4.36 -7.11
CA GLU A 105 -3.86 3.14 -6.38
C GLU A 105 -2.91 2.94 -5.19
N GLU A 106 -1.59 3.14 -5.39
CA GLU A 106 -0.65 3.09 -4.26
C GLU A 106 -0.93 4.17 -3.21
N SER A 107 -1.26 5.38 -3.66
CA SER A 107 -1.60 6.49 -2.76
C SER A 107 -2.84 6.19 -1.92
N PHE A 108 -3.83 5.51 -2.50
CA PHE A 108 -5.01 5.02 -1.78
C PHE A 108 -4.66 3.96 -0.73
N HIS A 109 -3.79 3.01 -1.07
CA HIS A 109 -3.30 2.02 -0.10
C HIS A 109 -2.57 2.70 1.07
N ARG A 110 -1.72 3.70 0.78
CA ARG A 110 -0.99 4.47 1.80
C ARG A 110 -1.93 5.28 2.67
N TYR A 111 -2.93 5.93 2.08
CA TYR A 111 -3.96 6.66 2.84
C TYR A 111 -4.74 5.73 3.77
N THR A 112 -5.09 4.52 3.31
CA THR A 112 -5.73 3.52 4.17
C THR A 112 -4.83 3.10 5.34
N ARG A 113 -3.54 2.90 5.09
CA ARG A 113 -2.55 2.57 6.14
C ARG A 113 -2.29 3.74 7.09
N TYR A 114 -2.30 4.97 6.60
CA TYR A 114 -2.22 6.19 7.39
C TYR A 114 -3.34 6.23 8.44
N LEU A 115 -4.59 5.96 8.06
CA LEU A 115 -5.73 5.96 8.99
C LEU A 115 -5.54 4.91 10.10
N LEU A 116 -5.03 3.74 9.72
CA LEU A 116 -4.66 2.70 10.67
C LEU A 116 -3.58 3.18 11.64
N PHE A 117 -2.47 3.74 11.14
CA PHE A 117 -1.38 4.25 11.97
C PHE A 117 -1.83 5.36 12.91
N ALA A 118 -2.67 6.28 12.45
CA ALA A 118 -3.24 7.33 13.27
C ALA A 118 -4.08 6.73 14.42
N GLY A 119 -4.90 5.70 14.13
CA GLY A 119 -5.67 4.97 15.12
C GLY A 119 -4.83 4.32 16.22
N ILE A 120 -3.62 3.85 15.89
CA ILE A 120 -2.66 3.28 16.86
C ILE A 120 -1.55 4.24 17.28
N LYS A 121 -1.72 5.54 17.00
CA LYS A 121 -0.81 6.64 17.41
C LYS A 121 0.64 6.48 16.93
N ARG A 122 0.84 5.88 15.76
CA ARG A 122 2.16 5.76 15.10
C ARG A 122 2.45 6.98 14.24
N TRP A 123 2.69 8.10 14.90
CA TRP A 123 2.77 9.41 14.23
C TRP A 123 3.92 9.53 13.23
N HIS A 124 5.07 8.89 13.49
CA HIS A 124 6.18 8.89 12.53
C HIS A 124 5.80 8.17 11.22
N ASP A 125 5.09 7.05 11.33
CA ASP A 125 4.65 6.29 10.15
C ASP A 125 3.52 7.01 9.40
N VAL A 126 2.65 7.72 10.13
CA VAL A 126 1.68 8.67 9.57
C VAL A 126 2.39 9.72 8.70
N CYS A 127 3.38 10.44 9.25
CA CYS A 127 4.10 11.47 8.50
C CYS A 127 4.71 10.91 7.21
N ARG A 128 5.37 9.75 7.30
CA ARG A 128 5.99 9.11 6.12
C ARG A 128 4.98 8.80 5.00
N ASP A 129 3.81 8.26 5.34
CA ASP A 129 2.79 7.94 4.33
C ASP A 129 2.18 9.21 3.74
N THR A 130 1.91 10.24 4.57
CA THR A 130 1.45 11.55 4.10
C THR A 130 2.49 12.21 3.19
N ASP A 131 3.77 12.22 3.56
CA ASP A 131 4.86 12.82 2.77
C ASP A 131 4.97 12.16 1.39
N THR A 132 4.82 10.83 1.32
CA THR A 132 4.83 10.09 0.05
C THR A 132 3.64 10.51 -0.83
N ASN A 133 2.43 10.56 -0.27
CA ASN A 133 1.23 10.95 -1.01
C ASN A 133 1.28 12.42 -1.47
N LEU A 134 1.84 13.32 -0.66
CA LEU A 134 2.09 14.71 -1.07
C LEU A 134 3.12 14.78 -2.20
N SER A 135 4.13 13.91 -2.19
CA SER A 135 5.13 13.85 -3.26
C SER A 135 4.53 13.37 -4.59
N VAL A 136 3.65 12.36 -4.57
CA VAL A 136 2.87 11.94 -5.75
C VAL A 136 1.94 13.07 -6.24
N THR A 137 1.29 13.78 -5.32
CA THR A 137 0.44 14.94 -5.66
C THR A 137 1.26 16.03 -6.35
N ASN A 138 2.45 16.34 -5.84
CA ASN A 138 3.33 17.35 -6.44
C ASN A 138 3.79 16.92 -7.84
N LEU A 139 4.16 15.65 -8.02
CA LEU A 139 4.52 15.08 -9.32
C LEU A 139 3.34 15.20 -10.31
N ALA A 140 2.13 14.82 -9.90
CA ALA A 140 0.94 14.93 -10.73
C ALA A 140 0.59 16.38 -11.09
N ARG A 141 0.80 17.33 -10.17
CA ARG A 141 0.59 18.76 -10.44
C ARG A 141 1.57 19.29 -11.49
N GLU A 142 2.78 18.74 -11.54
CA GLU A 142 3.84 19.20 -12.44
C GLU A 142 3.76 18.54 -13.83
N PHE A 143 3.47 17.24 -13.88
CA PHE A 143 3.60 16.44 -15.12
C PHE A 143 2.31 15.78 -15.60
N ALA A 144 1.23 15.76 -14.80
CA ALA A 144 -0.01 15.15 -15.26
C ALA A 144 -0.88 16.18 -16.01
N PRO A 145 -1.65 15.73 -17.02
CA PRO A 145 -2.75 16.51 -17.57
C PRO A 145 -3.70 16.99 -16.47
N SER A 146 -4.37 18.14 -16.69
CA SER A 146 -5.23 18.75 -15.66
C SER A 146 -6.36 17.81 -15.19
N GLU A 147 -6.89 16.99 -16.10
CA GLU A 147 -7.90 15.95 -15.89
C GLU A 147 -7.39 14.69 -15.18
N ILE A 148 -6.09 14.56 -14.96
CA ILE A 148 -5.48 13.51 -14.14
C ILE A 148 -5.03 14.11 -12.81
N ALA A 149 -4.43 15.30 -12.84
CA ALA A 149 -3.93 15.99 -11.66
C ALA A 149 -4.98 16.17 -10.55
N TRP A 150 -6.25 16.42 -10.89
CA TRP A 150 -7.33 16.55 -9.89
C TRP A 150 -7.59 15.25 -9.11
N ARG A 151 -7.34 14.06 -9.70
CA ARG A 151 -7.54 12.76 -9.05
C ARG A 151 -6.63 12.61 -7.82
N SER A 152 -5.41 13.19 -7.89
CA SER A 152 -4.44 13.16 -6.78
C SER A 152 -4.95 13.82 -5.49
N TYR A 153 -5.88 14.77 -5.59
CA TYR A 153 -6.34 15.55 -4.43
C TYR A 153 -7.15 14.73 -3.43
N GLN A 154 -7.64 13.55 -3.83
CA GLN A 154 -8.46 12.68 -2.99
C GLN A 154 -7.66 11.99 -1.88
N TYR A 155 -6.31 11.97 -1.99
CA TYR A 155 -5.43 11.16 -1.11
C TYR A 155 -4.45 12.00 -0.29
N LYS A 156 -4.72 13.30 -0.13
CA LYS A 156 -3.86 14.27 0.56
C LYS A 156 -3.82 14.16 2.10
N GLY A 157 -4.61 13.25 2.67
CA GLY A 157 -4.82 13.13 4.11
C GLY A 157 -3.65 12.52 4.87
#